data_AF-A0A520P8W3-F1
#
_entry.id   AF-A0A520P8W3-F1
#
_cell.length_a   1.000
_cell.length_b   1.000
_cell.length_c   1.000
_cell.angle_alpha   90.00
_cell.angle_beta   90.00
_cell.angle_gamma   90.00
#
_symmetry.space_group_name_H-M   'P 1'
#
loop_
_entity.id
_entity.type
_entity.pdbx_description
1 polymer ?
#
loop_
_entity_poly.entity_id
_entity_poly.type
_entity_poly.pdbx_seq_one_letter_code
_entity_poly.pdbx_strand_id
1 'polypeptide(L)'
;MTDKMVNGILFIIAGLGSIVVYMGLGETGLLDKGHTEKIAAYALVTIPLSFMMTRNFVRNTFIDAGLLIIVVGLSMGLVSDAINSAKLSAESDSIGEAIAWTGWSIMYFGITITGIGYLRTNLFPNWLSGLLSLTSFVMFAFLAILSPEQLSNIGDDFVPPLWMINSLVLVILGIFTIRRAD
;
A
#
# COMPACT_ATOMS: atom_id res chain seq x y z
N MET A 1 -11.13 22.69 6.02
CA MET A 1 -10.00 21.75 5.90
C MET A 1 -9.33 22.04 4.56
N THR A 2 -8.01 22.25 4.50
CA THR A 2 -7.32 22.57 3.24
C THR A 2 -6.95 21.29 2.48
N ASP A 3 -6.69 21.40 1.17
CA ASP A 3 -6.29 20.26 0.33
C ASP A 3 -5.05 19.54 0.87
N LYS A 4 -4.08 20.27 1.43
CA LYS A 4 -2.89 19.68 2.07
C LYS A 4 -3.25 18.87 3.32
N MET A 5 -4.20 19.34 4.12
CA MET A 5 -4.64 18.62 5.31
C MET A 5 -5.34 17.31 4.93
N VAL A 6 -6.26 17.38 3.96
CA VAL A 6 -6.97 16.18 3.45
C VAL A 6 -5.97 15.16 2.91
N ASN A 7 -5.04 15.61 2.06
CA ASN A 7 -4.02 14.73 1.48
C ASN A 7 -3.16 14.05 2.56
N GLY A 8 -2.68 14.81 3.54
CA GLY A 8 -1.87 14.22 4.60
C GLY A 8 -2.65 13.24 5.49
N ILE A 9 -3.93 13.50 5.75
CA ILE A 9 -4.82 12.54 6.44
C ILE A 9 -4.97 11.25 5.62
N LEU A 10 -5.14 11.35 4.29
CA LEU A 10 -5.22 10.17 3.43
C LEU A 10 -3.94 9.33 3.50
N PHE A 11 -2.76 9.95 3.52
CA PHE A 11 -1.50 9.22 3.73
C PHE A 11 -1.44 8.51 5.08
N ILE A 12 -1.95 9.12 6.15
CA ILE A 12 -2.01 8.50 7.48
C ILE A 12 -2.97 7.30 7.46
N ILE A 13 -4.15 7.44 6.84
CA ILE A 13 -5.10 6.33 6.68
C ILE A 13 -4.52 5.22 5.80
N ALA A 14 -3.79 5.57 4.75
CA ALA A 14 -3.12 4.62 3.87
C ALA A 14 -2.07 3.78 4.61
N GLY A 15 -1.38 4.38 5.58
CA GLY A 15 -0.41 3.66 6.42
C GLY A 15 -1.04 2.84 7.54
N LEU A 16 -2.04 3.38 8.25
CA LEU A 16 -2.55 2.77 9.50
C LEU A 16 -3.93 2.12 9.38
N GLY A 17 -4.73 2.48 8.38
CA GLY A 17 -6.15 2.16 8.35
C GLY A 17 -6.41 0.66 8.32
N SER A 18 -5.77 -0.09 7.41
CA SER A 18 -5.92 -1.54 7.37
C SER A 18 -5.26 -2.23 8.57
N ILE A 19 -4.15 -1.70 9.11
CA ILE A 19 -3.54 -2.22 10.35
C ILE A 19 -4.54 -2.15 11.52
N VAL A 20 -5.20 -1.00 11.69
CA VAL A 20 -6.22 -0.82 12.74
C VAL A 20 -7.40 -1.77 12.54
N VAL A 21 -7.80 -2.02 11.30
CA VAL A 21 -8.87 -2.98 10.99
C VAL A 21 -8.45 -4.39 11.36
N TYR A 22 -7.31 -4.88 10.87
CA TYR A 22 -6.86 -6.25 11.15
C TYR A 22 -6.55 -6.50 12.63
N MET A 23 -5.87 -5.56 13.29
CA MET A 23 -5.44 -5.74 14.69
C MET A 23 -6.54 -5.36 15.71
N GLY A 24 -7.37 -4.38 15.39
CA GLY A 24 -8.35 -3.83 16.34
C GLY A 24 -9.78 -4.32 16.13
N LEU A 25 -10.17 -4.65 14.90
CA LEU A 25 -11.54 -5.03 14.55
C LEU A 25 -11.68 -6.44 13.98
N GLY A 26 -10.57 -7.08 13.59
CA GLY A 26 -10.51 -8.33 12.81
C GLY A 26 -11.11 -9.56 13.46
N GLU A 27 -10.75 -10.76 12.98
CA GLU A 27 -11.39 -12.03 13.38
C GLU A 27 -11.34 -12.34 14.88
N THR A 28 -10.37 -11.80 15.61
CA THR A 28 -10.26 -11.94 17.08
C THR A 28 -11.03 -10.87 17.85
N GLY A 29 -11.62 -9.90 17.14
CA GLY A 29 -12.37 -8.75 17.63
C GLY A 29 -13.86 -8.85 17.32
N LEU A 30 -14.37 -7.89 16.55
CA LEU A 30 -15.81 -7.67 16.35
C LEU A 30 -16.35 -8.14 15.00
N LEU A 31 -15.46 -8.40 14.03
CA LEU A 31 -15.83 -8.65 12.64
C LEU A 31 -15.46 -10.07 12.22
N ASP A 32 -16.25 -10.66 11.32
CA ASP A 32 -15.84 -11.85 10.59
C ASP A 32 -14.79 -11.53 9.50
N LYS A 33 -14.17 -12.56 8.91
CA LYS A 33 -13.16 -12.43 7.84
C LYS A 33 -13.62 -11.52 6.69
N GLY A 34 -14.82 -11.77 6.18
CA GLY A 34 -15.35 -11.08 5.01
C GLY A 34 -15.57 -9.59 5.26
N HIS A 35 -16.09 -9.24 6.43
CA HIS A 35 -16.25 -7.85 6.85
C HIS A 35 -14.91 -7.19 7.14
N THR A 36 -13.96 -7.93 7.72
CA THR A 36 -12.60 -7.44 7.99
C THR A 36 -11.90 -7.05 6.69
N GLU A 37 -11.83 -7.96 5.71
CA GLU A 37 -11.20 -7.66 4.41
C GLU A 37 -11.89 -6.51 3.68
N LYS A 38 -13.24 -6.48 3.71
CA LYS A 38 -14.00 -5.41 3.05
C LYS A 38 -13.69 -4.02 3.64
N ILE A 39 -13.62 -3.91 4.96
CA ILE A 39 -13.33 -2.63 5.63
C ILE A 39 -11.85 -2.27 5.46
N ALA A 40 -10.94 -3.24 5.55
CA ALA A 40 -9.52 -3.03 5.28
C ALA A 40 -9.30 -2.53 3.84
N ALA A 41 -10.01 -3.08 2.86
CA ALA A 41 -9.98 -2.63 1.47
C ALA A 41 -10.35 -1.15 1.33
N TYR A 42 -11.39 -0.67 2.02
CA TYR A 42 -11.77 0.74 1.98
C TYR A 42 -10.67 1.66 2.54
N ALA A 43 -9.95 1.21 3.56
CA ALA A 43 -8.78 1.93 4.04
C ALA A 43 -7.63 1.90 3.02
N LEU A 44 -7.35 0.75 2.40
CA LEU A 44 -6.27 0.61 1.41
C LEU A 44 -6.50 1.44 0.14
N VAL A 45 -7.75 1.70 -0.26
CA VAL A 45 -8.07 2.62 -1.38
C VAL A 45 -7.56 4.04 -1.13
N THR A 46 -7.27 4.43 0.13
CA THR A 46 -6.65 5.73 0.40
C THR A 46 -5.20 5.84 -0.09
N ILE A 47 -4.51 4.72 -0.36
CA ILE A 47 -3.16 4.69 -0.94
C ILE A 47 -3.14 5.46 -2.28
N PRO A 48 -3.82 5.01 -3.35
CA PRO A 48 -3.79 5.75 -4.62
C PRO A 48 -4.38 7.17 -4.50
N LEU A 49 -5.35 7.39 -3.61
CA LEU A 49 -5.94 8.72 -3.41
C LEU A 49 -4.92 9.71 -2.84
N SER A 50 -4.12 9.31 -1.84
CA SER A 50 -3.09 10.18 -1.27
C SER A 50 -2.02 10.53 -2.30
N PHE A 51 -1.56 9.54 -3.08
CA PHE A 51 -0.61 9.77 -4.17
C PHE A 51 -1.21 10.68 -5.26
N MET A 52 -2.47 10.47 -5.66
CA MET A 52 -3.14 11.31 -6.66
C MET A 52 -3.26 12.77 -6.20
N MET A 53 -3.58 13.03 -4.94
CA MET A 53 -3.73 14.40 -4.43
C MET A 53 -2.40 15.16 -4.38
N THR A 54 -1.25 14.48 -4.45
CA THR A 54 0.03 15.19 -4.59
C THR A 54 0.17 15.95 -5.92
N ARG A 55 -0.62 15.58 -6.94
CA ARG A 55 -0.66 16.26 -8.24
C ARG A 55 -1.19 17.70 -8.18
N ASN A 56 -1.93 18.04 -7.12
CA ASN A 56 -2.36 19.41 -6.87
C ASN A 56 -1.19 20.34 -6.56
N PHE A 57 -0.03 19.79 -6.21
CA PHE A 57 1.16 20.54 -5.80
C PHE A 57 2.31 20.42 -6.79
N VAL A 58 2.54 19.23 -7.35
CA VAL A 58 3.64 18.97 -8.29
C VAL A 58 3.21 17.98 -9.36
N ARG A 59 3.61 18.23 -10.61
CA ARG A 59 3.47 17.29 -11.73
C ARG A 59 4.80 16.63 -12.07
N ASN A 60 4.81 15.32 -12.24
CA ASN A 60 5.98 14.56 -12.68
C ASN A 60 5.52 13.23 -13.30
N THR A 61 6.07 12.88 -14.47
CA THR A 61 5.68 11.67 -15.21
C THR A 61 5.92 10.37 -14.44
N PHE A 62 6.93 10.32 -13.55
CA PHE A 62 7.16 9.15 -12.70
C PHE A 62 6.10 9.03 -11.61
N ILE A 63 5.63 10.15 -11.05
CA ILE A 63 4.52 10.14 -10.08
C ILE A 63 3.25 9.62 -10.77
N ASP A 64 2.96 10.12 -11.98
CA ASP A 64 1.78 9.71 -12.75
C ASP A 64 1.85 8.23 -13.16
N ALA A 65 3.00 7.76 -13.64
CA ALA A 65 3.21 6.36 -14.00
C ALA A 65 3.13 5.44 -12.77
N GLY A 66 3.77 5.83 -11.67
CA GLY A 66 3.73 5.09 -10.41
C GLY A 66 2.30 4.98 -9.87
N LEU A 67 1.51 6.06 -9.91
CA LEU A 67 0.10 6.05 -9.51
C LEU A 67 -0.73 5.04 -10.34
N LEU A 68 -0.54 5.00 -11.66
CA LEU A 68 -1.24 4.02 -12.50
C LEU A 68 -0.89 2.59 -12.11
N ILE A 69 0.39 2.32 -11.87
CA ILE A 69 0.86 1.00 -11.43
C ILE A 69 0.30 0.63 -10.06
N ILE A 70 0.24 1.58 -9.11
CA ILE A 70 -0.38 1.39 -7.78
C ILE A 70 -1.84 0.97 -7.95
N VAL A 71 -2.61 1.68 -8.78
CA VAL A 71 -4.04 1.38 -8.99
C VAL A 71 -4.23 -0.02 -9.57
N VAL A 72 -3.41 -0.42 -10.54
CA VAL A 72 -3.44 -1.78 -11.13
C VAL A 72 -3.13 -2.84 -10.09
N GLY A 73 -2.00 -2.72 -9.38
CA GLY A 73 -1.57 -3.70 -8.40
C GLY A 73 -2.52 -3.82 -7.21
N LEU A 74 -2.97 -2.68 -6.67
CA LEU A 74 -3.94 -2.65 -5.58
C LEU A 74 -5.25 -3.31 -5.99
N SER A 75 -5.77 -3.03 -7.19
CA SER A 75 -7.01 -3.65 -7.65
C SER A 75 -6.91 -5.18 -7.71
N MET A 76 -5.77 -5.71 -8.15
CA MET A 76 -5.51 -7.16 -8.15
C MET A 76 -5.43 -7.73 -6.72
N GLY A 77 -4.72 -7.05 -5.81
CA GLY A 77 -4.62 -7.45 -4.41
C GLY A 77 -5.98 -7.49 -3.72
N LEU A 78 -6.80 -6.45 -3.89
CA LEU A 78 -8.15 -6.39 -3.31
C LEU A 78 -9.10 -7.45 -3.87
N VAL A 79 -8.96 -7.80 -5.16
CA VAL A 79 -9.72 -8.93 -5.75
C VAL A 79 -9.29 -10.25 -5.12
N SER A 80 -7.99 -10.44 -4.91
CA SER A 80 -7.47 -11.63 -4.22
C SER A 80 -8.02 -11.74 -2.79
N ASP A 81 -7.97 -10.66 -2.01
CA ASP A 81 -8.51 -10.66 -0.63
C ASP A 81 -10.02 -10.96 -0.62
N ALA A 82 -10.77 -10.44 -1.59
CA ALA A 82 -12.19 -10.72 -1.73
C ALA A 82 -12.46 -12.21 -2.05
N ILE A 83 -11.63 -12.85 -2.87
CA ILE A 83 -11.72 -14.28 -3.16
C ILE A 83 -11.41 -15.10 -1.90
N ASN A 84 -10.28 -14.82 -1.24
CA ASN A 84 -9.80 -15.54 -0.05
C ASN A 84 -10.71 -15.36 1.18
N SER A 85 -11.47 -14.26 1.24
CA SER A 85 -12.42 -14.02 2.32
C SER A 85 -13.79 -14.65 2.09
N ALA A 86 -14.14 -14.96 0.83
CA ALA A 86 -15.40 -15.62 0.50
C ALA A 86 -15.43 -17.11 0.87
N LYS A 87 -14.26 -17.74 1.11
CA LYS A 87 -14.12 -19.16 1.52
C LYS A 87 -14.95 -20.12 0.65
N LEU A 88 -14.92 -19.90 -0.67
CA LEU A 88 -15.76 -20.65 -1.63
C LEU A 88 -15.27 -22.11 -1.79
N SER A 89 -13.96 -22.30 -1.90
CA SER A 89 -13.31 -23.61 -2.01
C SER A 89 -11.79 -23.47 -1.79
N ALA A 90 -11.09 -24.57 -1.50
CA ALA A 90 -9.63 -24.56 -1.40
C ALA A 90 -8.94 -24.18 -2.71
N GLU A 91 -9.52 -24.56 -3.86
CA GLU A 91 -9.04 -24.14 -5.17
C GLU A 91 -9.18 -22.62 -5.35
N SER A 92 -10.30 -22.04 -4.93
CA SER A 92 -10.53 -20.60 -4.94
C SER A 92 -9.49 -19.86 -4.08
N ASP A 93 -9.16 -20.38 -2.89
CA ASP A 93 -8.17 -19.76 -2.00
C ASP A 93 -6.76 -19.77 -2.63
N SER A 94 -6.36 -20.89 -3.26
CA SER A 94 -5.07 -20.96 -3.96
C SER A 94 -4.96 -20.02 -5.16
N ILE A 95 -6.06 -19.80 -5.90
CA ILE A 95 -6.12 -18.79 -6.97
C ILE A 95 -5.95 -17.39 -6.38
N GLY A 96 -6.65 -17.10 -5.29
CA GLY A 96 -6.54 -15.83 -4.60
C GLY A 96 -5.10 -15.56 -4.17
N GLU A 97 -4.47 -16.49 -3.45
CA GLU A 97 -3.06 -16.35 -3.03
C GLU A 97 -2.09 -16.09 -4.19
N ALA A 98 -2.21 -16.82 -5.30
CA ALA A 98 -1.37 -16.61 -6.48
C ALA A 98 -1.52 -15.20 -7.08
N ILE A 99 -2.75 -14.68 -7.10
CA ILE A 99 -3.04 -13.31 -7.55
C ILE A 99 -2.49 -12.29 -6.57
N ALA A 100 -2.63 -12.52 -5.25
CA ALA A 100 -2.20 -11.61 -4.20
C ALA A 100 -0.72 -11.25 -4.35
N TRP A 101 0.16 -12.24 -4.43
CA TRP A 101 1.60 -12.00 -4.51
C TRP A 101 1.97 -11.11 -5.70
N THR A 102 1.35 -11.35 -6.85
CA THR A 102 1.56 -10.54 -8.05
C THR A 102 0.98 -9.13 -7.88
N GLY A 103 -0.26 -9.01 -7.40
CA GLY A 103 -0.94 -7.72 -7.21
C GLY A 103 -0.21 -6.80 -6.23
N TRP A 104 0.12 -7.32 -5.05
CA TRP A 104 0.86 -6.58 -4.03
C TRP A 104 2.25 -6.20 -4.51
N SER A 105 2.96 -7.09 -5.19
CA SER A 105 4.26 -6.81 -5.80
C SER A 105 4.18 -5.63 -6.77
N ILE A 106 3.21 -5.64 -7.71
CA ILE A 106 2.99 -4.54 -8.65
C ILE A 106 2.68 -3.23 -7.91
N MET A 107 1.84 -3.26 -6.87
CA MET A 107 1.52 -2.06 -6.09
C MET A 107 2.79 -1.43 -5.50
N TYR A 108 3.65 -2.23 -4.85
CA TYR A 108 4.91 -1.73 -4.27
C TYR A 108 5.92 -1.30 -5.33
N PHE A 109 5.92 -1.89 -6.51
CA PHE A 109 6.67 -1.37 -7.66
C PHE A 109 6.16 0.04 -8.03
N GLY A 110 4.85 0.24 -8.10
CA GLY A 110 4.26 1.55 -8.34
C GLY A 110 4.66 2.60 -7.29
N ILE A 111 4.61 2.24 -6.00
CA ILE A 111 5.08 3.11 -4.90
C ILE A 111 6.57 3.47 -5.07
N THR A 112 7.39 2.51 -5.50
CA THR A 112 8.82 2.74 -5.77
C THR A 112 9.01 3.78 -6.86
N ILE A 113 8.31 3.62 -7.99
CA ILE A 113 8.37 4.56 -9.11
C ILE A 113 7.87 5.95 -8.70
N THR A 114 6.82 6.03 -7.86
CA THR A 114 6.36 7.29 -7.30
C THR A 114 7.40 7.94 -6.37
N GLY A 115 8.09 7.16 -5.53
CA GLY A 115 9.19 7.64 -4.69
C GLY A 115 10.36 8.21 -5.49
N ILE A 116 10.73 7.54 -6.58
CA ILE A 116 11.69 8.08 -7.57
C ILE A 116 11.18 9.39 -8.18
N GLY A 117 9.88 9.46 -8.48
CA GLY A 117 9.22 10.69 -8.91
C GLY A 117 9.39 11.81 -7.90
N TYR A 118 9.19 11.56 -6.60
CA TYR A 118 9.37 12.56 -5.55
C TYR A 118 10.83 13.00 -5.37
N LEU A 119 11.81 12.11 -5.56
CA LEU A 119 13.25 12.49 -5.58
C LEU A 119 13.59 13.50 -6.68
N ARG A 120 12.79 13.55 -7.74
CA ARG A 120 12.95 14.49 -8.87
C ARG A 120 12.17 15.78 -8.67
N THR A 121 11.69 16.05 -7.46
CA THR A 121 10.87 17.21 -7.11
C THR A 121 11.30 17.78 -5.77
N ASN A 122 10.77 18.95 -5.40
CA ASN A 122 10.95 19.53 -4.07
C ASN A 122 9.73 19.28 -3.16
N LEU A 123 8.89 18.29 -3.49
CA LEU A 123 7.65 18.03 -2.75
C LEU A 123 7.92 17.53 -1.33
N PHE A 124 8.93 16.68 -1.19
CA PHE A 124 9.40 16.10 0.08
C PHE A 124 10.93 16.18 0.15
N PRO A 125 11.52 16.18 1.35
CA PRO A 125 12.97 16.05 1.50
C PRO A 125 13.49 14.79 0.81
N ASN A 126 14.64 14.87 0.15
CA ASN A 126 15.21 13.76 -0.62
C ASN A 126 15.35 12.46 0.19
N TRP A 127 15.69 12.56 1.47
CA TRP A 127 15.80 11.37 2.33
C TRP A 127 14.47 10.64 2.50
N LEU A 128 13.34 11.37 2.56
CA LEU A 128 12.02 10.80 2.74
C LEU A 128 11.51 10.17 1.44
N SER A 129 11.73 10.85 0.30
CA SER A 129 11.45 10.30 -1.03
C SER A 129 12.29 9.05 -1.32
N GLY A 130 13.57 9.08 -0.94
CA GLY A 130 14.49 7.95 -1.06
C GLY A 130 14.10 6.79 -0.14
N LEU A 131 13.66 7.08 1.08
CA LEU A 131 13.15 6.07 2.01
C LEU A 131 11.91 5.39 1.45
N LEU A 132 10.92 6.15 0.94
CA LEU A 132 9.75 5.59 0.28
C LEU A 132 10.15 4.67 -0.87
N SER A 133 11.03 5.14 -1.77
CA SER A 133 11.50 4.35 -2.90
C SER A 133 12.19 3.06 -2.47
N LEU A 134 13.03 3.11 -1.43
CA LEU A 134 13.82 1.96 -1.00
C LEU A 134 12.94 0.91 -0.29
N THR A 135 12.10 1.31 0.66
CA THR A 135 11.29 0.37 1.43
C THR A 135 10.25 -0.32 0.55
N SER A 136 9.67 0.39 -0.41
CA SER A 136 8.73 -0.21 -1.35
C SER A 136 9.46 -1.11 -2.35
N PHE A 137 10.68 -0.75 -2.76
CA PHE A 137 11.47 -1.60 -3.65
C PHE A 137 11.85 -2.92 -2.99
N VAL A 138 12.25 -2.90 -1.71
CA VAL A 138 12.56 -4.12 -0.95
C VAL A 138 11.35 -5.04 -0.89
N MET A 139 10.16 -4.50 -0.59
CA MET A 139 8.92 -5.28 -0.56
C MET A 139 8.56 -5.85 -1.94
N PHE A 140 8.65 -5.02 -2.99
CA PHE A 140 8.47 -5.45 -4.38
C PHE A 140 9.42 -6.60 -4.74
N ALA A 141 10.72 -6.43 -4.51
CA ALA A 141 11.73 -7.41 -4.86
C ALA A 141 11.53 -8.72 -4.08
N PHE A 142 11.18 -8.64 -2.80
CA PHE A 142 10.86 -9.81 -1.98
C PHE A 142 9.71 -10.62 -2.58
N LEU A 143 8.61 -9.96 -2.96
CA LEU A 143 7.45 -10.62 -3.56
C LEU A 143 7.68 -11.07 -5.01
N ALA A 144 8.48 -10.34 -5.78
CA ALA A 144 8.68 -10.60 -7.21
C ALA A 144 9.68 -11.74 -7.49
N ILE A 145 10.67 -11.94 -6.62
CA ILE A 145 11.77 -12.89 -6.86
C ILE A 145 11.45 -14.28 -6.32
N LEU A 146 10.72 -14.36 -5.22
CA LEU A 146 10.44 -15.63 -4.55
C LEU A 146 9.34 -16.42 -5.26
N SER A 147 9.52 -17.75 -5.32
CA SER A 147 8.47 -18.64 -5.80
C SER A 147 7.28 -18.70 -4.81
N PRO A 148 6.09 -19.13 -5.24
CA PRO A 148 4.95 -19.33 -4.34
C PRO A 148 5.27 -20.23 -3.15
N GLU A 149 6.05 -21.30 -3.37
CA GLU A 149 6.48 -22.20 -2.30
C GLU A 149 7.41 -21.51 -1.29
N GLN A 150 8.33 -20.65 -1.76
CA GLN A 150 9.17 -19.87 -0.86
C GLN A 150 8.34 -18.85 -0.07
N LEU A 151 7.42 -18.15 -0.73
CA LEU A 151 6.51 -17.19 -0.09
C LEU A 151 5.61 -17.86 0.95
N SER A 152 5.11 -19.08 0.71
CA SER A 152 4.34 -19.81 1.71
C SER A 152 5.17 -20.22 2.93
N ASN A 153 6.47 -20.44 2.76
CA ASN A 153 7.35 -20.90 3.85
C ASN A 153 7.91 -19.76 4.71
N ILE A 154 8.21 -18.60 4.12
CA ILE A 154 8.84 -17.47 4.83
C ILE A 154 8.01 -16.17 4.77
N GLY A 155 6.94 -16.14 3.99
CA GLY A 155 6.15 -14.92 3.78
C GLY A 155 5.59 -14.36 5.08
N ASP A 156 5.04 -15.21 5.94
CA ASP A 156 4.41 -14.79 7.20
C ASP A 156 5.39 -14.11 8.17
N ASP A 157 6.68 -14.45 8.09
CA ASP A 157 7.72 -13.84 8.95
C ASP A 157 8.22 -12.49 8.41
N PHE A 158 8.14 -12.25 7.10
CA PHE A 158 8.78 -11.10 6.45
C PHE A 158 7.79 -10.09 5.87
N VAL A 159 6.65 -10.53 5.32
CA VAL A 159 5.63 -9.67 4.72
C VAL A 159 5.06 -8.69 5.75
N PRO A 160 4.65 -9.09 6.97
CA PRO A 160 4.09 -8.14 7.93
C PRO A 160 5.11 -7.08 8.37
N PRO A 161 6.38 -7.40 8.75
CA PRO A 161 7.37 -6.38 9.05
C PRO A 161 7.67 -5.42 7.89
N LEU A 162 7.81 -5.94 6.67
CA LEU A 162 8.07 -5.10 5.49
C LEU A 162 6.89 -4.18 5.15
N TRP A 163 5.67 -4.70 5.31
CA TRP A 163 4.46 -3.90 5.18
C TRP A 163 4.40 -2.79 6.23
N MET A 164 4.63 -3.10 7.51
CA MET A 164 4.65 -2.09 8.59
C MET A 164 5.68 -0.99 8.34
N ILE A 165 6.86 -1.33 7.82
CA ILE A 165 7.89 -0.34 7.47
C ILE A 165 7.36 0.61 6.40
N ASN A 166 6.74 0.09 5.34
CA ASN A 166 6.14 0.92 4.29
C ASN A 166 4.99 1.79 4.82
N SER A 167 4.13 1.21 5.66
CA SER A 167 3.05 1.93 6.35
C SER A 167 3.57 3.10 7.19
N LEU A 168 4.66 2.91 7.93
CA LEU A 168 5.28 3.99 8.70
C LEU A 168 5.78 5.12 7.80
N VAL A 169 6.37 4.80 6.66
CA VAL A 169 6.79 5.82 5.68
C VAL A 169 5.60 6.62 5.16
N LEU A 170 4.46 5.97 4.86
CA LEU A 170 3.23 6.66 4.45
C LEU A 170 2.72 7.61 5.54
N VAL A 171 2.74 7.20 6.82
CA VAL A 171 2.38 8.08 7.94
C VAL A 171 3.29 9.30 8.01
N ILE A 172 4.60 9.12 7.86
CA ILE A 172 5.57 10.22 7.87
C ILE A 172 5.31 11.17 6.70
N LEU A 173 5.05 10.66 5.49
CA LEU A 173 4.63 11.48 4.34
C LEU A 173 3.37 12.30 4.64
N GLY A 174 2.39 11.71 5.31
CA GLY A 174 1.18 12.41 5.74
C GLY A 174 1.46 13.58 6.68
N ILE A 175 2.32 13.37 7.68
CA ILE A 175 2.76 14.41 8.62
C ILE A 175 3.48 15.54 7.89
N PHE A 176 4.41 15.21 6.98
CA PHE A 176 5.13 16.22 6.19
C PHE A 176 4.19 17.00 5.26
N THR A 177 3.20 16.33 4.67
CA THR A 177 2.19 16.97 3.80
C THR A 177 1.36 18.00 4.57
N ILE A 178 0.93 17.68 5.79
CA ILE A 178 0.17 18.61 6.66
C ILE A 178 1.03 19.80 7.06
N ARG A 179 2.30 19.56 7.41
CA ARG A 179 3.22 20.59 7.93
C ARG A 179 3.86 21.46 6.86
N ARG A 180 3.65 21.17 5.58
CA ARG A 180 4.23 21.96 4.50
C ARG A 180 3.72 23.41 4.57
N ALA A 181 4.65 24.36 4.45
CA ALA A 181 4.32 25.76 4.25
C ALA A 181 3.50 25.92 2.95
N ASP A 182 2.59 26.90 2.95
CA ASP A 182 1.82 27.26 1.75
C ASP A 182 2.70 27.95 0.71
#